data_AF-A0A2V7MP36-F1
#
_entry.id   AF-A0A2V7MP36-F1
#
_cell.length_a   1.000
_cell.length_b   1.000
_cell.length_c   1.000
_cell.angle_alpha   90.00
_cell.angle_beta   90.00
_cell.angle_gamma   90.00
#
_symmetry.space_group_name_H-M   'P 1'
#
loop_
_entity.id
_entity.type
_entity.pdbx_description
1 polymer ?
#
loop_
_entity_poly.entity_id
_entity_poly.type
_entity_poly.pdbx_seq_one_letter_code
_entity_poly.pdbx_strand_id
1 'polypeptide(L)'
;MYRTCAFCNGKLDGDGGPSGLGVGRRLAFDEWRSRLWVICPKCSRWNLAPLEERLEQIEALARAAREGRVAAATEQVALIRWQGYDLVRVGKPPRLEFATWRYGERLKARRREQLKFVVPLTVATVGLAVAVNVAAGGSVGVFVWNMPRMAQWMYRGIVGRRAVGLVEPPICERCGTVMRLQARHMAHARVVPDTKADLGLVLSCPSCHAEGAMLIGPEAQAALRQGLTYLALTRRRRERAEDAARLVEGAGGPERLIRDVARRELTLRSIAPERRLALEMAVDEQAEVAALERQWREAEEIAEIADGLLSTTAELEAELRRLKERGPDGGQPPS
;
A
#
# COMPACT_ATOMS: atom_id res chain seq x y z
N MET A 1 21.23 19.51 9.90
CA MET A 1 20.59 18.31 9.32
C MET A 1 20.46 17.17 10.33
N TYR A 2 19.22 16.72 10.55
CA TYR A 2 18.92 15.49 11.29
C TYR A 2 19.14 14.27 10.38
N ARG A 3 19.77 13.21 10.89
CA ARG A 3 20.08 11.99 10.10
C ARG A 3 19.36 10.73 10.59
N THR A 4 18.70 10.82 11.74
CA THR A 4 17.99 9.72 12.39
C THR A 4 16.53 10.08 12.62
N CYS A 5 15.68 9.05 12.63
CA CYS A 5 14.26 9.18 12.93
C CYS A 5 14.07 9.49 14.42
N ALA A 6 13.28 10.53 14.74
CA ALA A 6 12.98 10.94 16.11
C ALA A 6 12.22 9.86 16.92
N PHE A 7 11.56 8.92 16.24
CA PHE A 7 10.70 7.90 16.87
C PHE A 7 11.41 6.57 17.14
N CYS A 8 12.26 6.11 16.21
CA CYS A 8 12.87 4.78 16.28
C CYS A 8 14.40 4.80 16.22
N ASN A 9 14.99 5.99 16.16
CA ASN A 9 16.41 6.26 15.99
C ASN A 9 17.06 5.56 14.77
N GLY A 10 16.24 5.09 13.81
CA GLY A 10 16.71 4.50 12.57
C GLY A 10 17.28 5.55 11.62
N LYS A 11 18.23 5.17 10.77
CA LYS A 11 18.81 6.05 9.75
C LYS A 11 17.74 6.48 8.74
N LEU A 12 17.71 7.78 8.44
CA LEU A 12 16.94 8.34 7.32
C LEU A 12 17.83 8.24 6.08
N ASP A 13 17.59 7.22 5.26
CA ASP A 13 18.37 6.92 4.07
C ASP A 13 18.02 7.84 2.89
N GLY A 14 18.93 7.96 1.92
CA GLY A 14 18.79 8.88 0.80
C GLY A 14 19.57 10.18 0.98
N ASP A 15 19.59 10.97 -0.07
CA ASP A 15 20.24 12.28 -0.19
C ASP A 15 19.24 13.44 -0.18
N GLY A 16 17.95 13.16 0.05
CA GLY A 16 16.88 14.16 0.01
C GLY A 16 16.44 14.56 -1.40
N GLY A 17 17.16 14.15 -2.45
CA GLY A 17 16.85 14.44 -3.84
C GLY A 17 16.45 15.91 -4.07
N PRO A 18 15.26 16.17 -4.63
CA PRO A 18 14.83 17.52 -4.99
C PRO A 18 14.56 18.43 -3.78
N SER A 19 14.43 17.87 -2.57
CA SER A 19 14.27 18.69 -1.36
C SER A 19 15.58 19.32 -0.88
N GLY A 20 16.75 18.86 -1.32
CA GLY A 20 18.03 19.38 -0.81
C GLY A 20 18.32 19.07 0.68
N LEU A 21 17.44 18.34 1.39
CA LEU A 21 17.59 18.00 2.81
C LEU A 21 18.76 17.06 3.13
N GLY A 22 19.45 16.50 2.13
CA GLY A 22 20.56 15.58 2.34
C GLY A 22 20.17 14.22 2.93
N VAL A 23 18.89 14.01 3.23
CA VAL A 23 18.32 12.78 3.82
C VAL A 23 16.93 12.52 3.27
N GLY A 24 16.55 11.23 3.22
CA GLY A 24 15.21 10.81 2.83
C GLY A 24 15.10 10.43 1.35
N ARG A 25 14.43 9.30 1.09
CA ARG A 25 13.94 8.91 -0.25
C ARG A 25 12.42 9.04 -0.37
N ARG A 26 11.73 9.05 0.76
CA ARG A 26 10.29 9.25 0.85
C ARG A 26 10.01 10.53 1.63
N LEU A 27 9.41 11.50 0.96
CA LEU A 27 9.23 12.87 1.44
C LEU A 27 7.76 13.23 1.37
N ALA A 28 7.24 13.92 2.38
CA ALA A 28 5.90 14.48 2.35
C ALA A 28 5.95 16.00 2.43
N PHE A 29 5.05 16.70 1.76
CA PHE A 29 5.01 18.15 1.81
C PHE A 29 3.59 18.70 1.70
N ASP A 30 3.35 19.81 2.40
CA ASP A 30 2.14 20.61 2.34
C ASP A 30 2.53 22.03 1.89
N GLU A 31 2.05 22.42 0.70
CA GLU A 31 2.29 23.74 0.11
C GLU A 31 1.56 24.86 0.87
N TRP A 32 0.42 24.57 1.48
CA TRP A 32 -0.41 25.57 2.16
C TRP A 32 0.06 25.80 3.59
N ARG A 33 0.42 24.72 4.30
CA ARG A 33 0.91 24.81 5.69
C ARG A 33 2.43 25.00 5.76
N SER A 34 3.14 25.03 4.63
CA SER A 34 4.61 25.15 4.56
C SER A 34 5.31 24.09 5.42
N ARG A 35 4.84 22.84 5.33
CA ARG A 35 5.38 21.71 6.09
C ARG A 35 6.05 20.72 5.16
N LEU A 36 7.19 20.19 5.60
CA LEU A 36 7.98 19.20 4.91
C LEU A 36 8.35 18.11 5.92
N TRP A 37 8.17 16.85 5.54
CA TRP A 37 8.52 15.69 6.34
C TRP A 37 9.38 14.71 5.56
N VAL A 38 10.27 14.02 6.29
CA VAL A 38 10.94 12.82 5.81
C VAL A 38 10.26 11.61 6.44
N ILE A 39 9.76 10.69 5.61
CA ILE A 39 9.10 9.46 6.08
C ILE A 39 10.16 8.39 6.32
N CYS A 40 10.25 7.90 7.56
CA CYS A 40 11.24 6.90 7.92
C CYS A 40 10.97 5.55 7.23
N PRO A 41 11.94 4.93 6.53
CA PRO A 41 11.74 3.63 5.87
C PRO A 41 11.52 2.48 6.85
N LYS A 42 11.98 2.61 8.11
CA LYS A 42 11.94 1.55 9.12
C LYS A 42 10.59 1.50 9.86
N CYS A 43 10.08 2.65 10.29
CA CYS A 43 8.88 2.73 11.12
C CYS A 43 7.72 3.49 10.45
N SER A 44 7.93 4.02 9.24
CA SER A 44 6.94 4.80 8.47
C SER A 44 6.42 6.06 9.17
N ARG A 45 7.05 6.51 10.26
CA ARG A 45 6.73 7.76 10.94
C ARG A 45 7.28 8.96 10.16
N TRP A 46 6.52 10.06 10.18
CA TRP A 46 6.83 11.28 9.45
C TRP A 46 7.64 12.20 10.37
N ASN A 47 8.87 12.52 9.96
CA ASN A 47 9.78 13.36 10.74
C ASN A 47 9.75 14.77 10.14
N LEU A 48 9.24 15.72 10.90
CA LEU A 48 9.13 17.12 10.48
C LEU A 48 10.52 17.72 10.24
N ALA A 49 10.71 18.33 9.08
CA ALA A 49 11.94 19.03 8.74
C ALA A 49 12.02 20.39 9.50
N PRO A 50 13.21 20.85 9.93
CA PRO A 50 13.38 22.16 10.58
C PRO A 50 12.83 23.33 9.74
N LEU A 51 12.43 24.43 10.42
CA LEU A 51 11.73 25.59 9.83
C LEU A 51 12.59 26.41 8.84
N GLU A 52 13.88 26.55 9.10
CA GLU A 52 14.81 27.47 8.41
C GLU A 52 15.01 27.15 6.92
N GLU A 53 14.64 25.94 6.49
CA GLU A 53 14.98 25.37 5.19
C GLU A 53 13.75 25.12 4.28
N ARG A 54 12.52 25.43 4.69
CA ARG A 54 11.32 24.81 4.09
C ARG A 54 10.86 25.36 2.73
N LEU A 55 10.90 26.68 2.49
CA LEU A 55 10.15 27.27 1.36
C LEU A 55 10.71 26.85 -0.01
N GLU A 56 12.01 27.07 -0.24
CA GLU A 56 12.67 26.72 -1.51
C GLU A 56 12.63 25.21 -1.77
N GLN A 57 12.73 24.41 -0.70
CA GLN A 57 12.69 22.95 -0.76
C GLN A 57 11.29 22.43 -1.11
N ILE A 58 10.23 23.02 -0.56
CA ILE A 58 8.84 22.67 -0.87
C ILE A 58 8.52 23.02 -2.33
N GLU A 59 8.97 24.17 -2.84
CA GLU A 59 8.77 24.50 -4.26
C GLU A 59 9.48 23.54 -5.21
N ALA A 60 10.71 23.13 -4.88
CA ALA A 60 11.44 22.14 -5.65
C ALA A 60 10.72 20.78 -5.64
N LEU A 61 10.18 20.37 -4.49
CA LEU A 61 9.33 19.18 -4.38
C LEU A 61 8.02 19.32 -5.16
N ALA A 62 7.38 20.49 -5.16
CA ALA A 62 6.16 20.75 -5.91
C ALA A 62 6.41 20.71 -7.44
N ARG A 63 7.54 21.25 -7.91
CA ARG A 63 8.00 21.10 -9.31
C ARG A 63 8.23 19.63 -9.66
N ALA A 64 9.00 18.90 -8.85
CA ALA A 64 9.24 17.48 -9.04
C ALA A 64 7.93 16.67 -9.00
N ALA A 65 6.99 17.03 -8.14
CA ALA A 65 5.69 16.38 -8.04
C ALA A 65 4.81 16.62 -9.28
N ARG A 66 4.89 17.80 -9.92
CA ARG A 66 4.18 18.09 -11.19
C ARG A 66 4.68 17.25 -12.36
N GLU A 67 5.98 16.98 -12.39
CA GLU A 67 6.61 16.09 -13.39
C GLU A 67 6.51 14.61 -12.99
N GLY A 68 6.23 14.36 -11.72
CA GLY A 68 6.08 13.04 -11.14
C GLY A 68 4.77 12.39 -11.55
N ARG A 69 4.73 11.06 -11.44
CA ARG A 69 3.52 10.31 -11.75
C ARG A 69 2.72 10.06 -10.49
N VAL A 70 1.46 10.48 -10.51
CA VAL A 70 0.51 10.18 -9.43
C VAL A 70 0.37 8.68 -9.36
N ALA A 71 0.76 8.22 -8.19
CA ALA A 71 0.96 6.85 -7.86
C ALA A 71 -0.28 6.31 -7.17
N ALA A 72 -0.99 7.15 -6.41
CA ALA A 72 -2.25 6.90 -5.75
C ALA A 72 -2.71 8.21 -5.09
N ALA A 73 -4.02 8.47 -4.98
CA ALA A 73 -4.51 9.70 -4.37
C ALA A 73 -5.83 9.51 -3.63
N THR A 74 -6.08 10.37 -2.67
CA THR A 74 -7.35 10.55 -1.97
C THR A 74 -7.73 12.03 -2.01
N GLU A 75 -8.77 12.42 -1.26
CA GLU A 75 -9.18 13.82 -1.14
C GLU A 75 -8.12 14.71 -0.46
N GLN A 76 -7.27 14.13 0.41
CA GLN A 76 -6.31 14.89 1.22
C GLN A 76 -4.84 14.61 0.92
N VAL A 77 -4.51 13.47 0.29
CA VAL A 77 -3.12 13.07 0.07
C VAL A 77 -2.93 12.45 -1.31
N ALA A 78 -1.84 12.80 -1.99
CA ALA A 78 -1.40 12.11 -3.20
C ALA A 78 0.02 11.58 -3.04
N LEU A 79 0.19 10.27 -3.25
CA LEU A 79 1.49 9.66 -3.47
C LEU A 79 1.88 9.87 -4.92
N ILE A 80 3.10 10.36 -5.14
CA ILE A 80 3.68 10.71 -6.43
C ILE A 80 5.07 10.10 -6.51
N ARG A 81 5.43 9.52 -7.65
CA ARG A 81 6.75 8.93 -7.85
C ARG A 81 7.55 9.71 -8.87
N TRP A 82 8.75 10.14 -8.50
CA TRP A 82 9.63 10.96 -9.34
C TRP A 82 11.09 10.52 -9.15
N GLN A 83 11.79 10.14 -10.24
CA GLN A 83 13.22 9.76 -10.26
C GLN A 83 13.72 8.84 -9.13
N GLY A 84 12.89 7.89 -8.67
CA GLY A 84 13.24 6.96 -7.59
C GLY A 84 12.89 7.44 -6.17
N TYR A 85 12.28 8.61 -6.04
CA TYR A 85 11.73 9.17 -4.82
C TYR A 85 10.21 8.96 -4.77
N ASP A 86 9.72 8.76 -3.55
CA ASP A 86 8.29 8.76 -3.22
C ASP A 86 7.94 10.11 -2.59
N LEU A 87 7.20 10.94 -3.31
CA LEU A 87 6.73 12.24 -2.86
C LEU A 87 5.27 12.13 -2.41
N VAL A 88 4.94 12.60 -1.22
CA VAL A 88 3.59 12.57 -0.67
C VAL A 88 3.11 14.01 -0.56
N ARG A 89 2.31 14.44 -1.54
CA ARG A 89 1.72 15.78 -1.55
C ARG A 89 0.47 15.78 -0.66
N VAL A 90 0.46 16.64 0.33
CA VAL A 90 -0.67 16.87 1.25
C VAL A 90 -1.49 18.06 0.73
N GLY A 91 -2.82 17.95 0.81
CA GLY A 91 -3.77 18.92 0.29
C GLY A 91 -4.59 18.38 -0.89
N LYS A 92 -5.51 19.18 -1.44
CA LYS A 92 -6.46 18.77 -2.48
C LYS A 92 -5.73 18.47 -3.81
N PRO A 93 -5.56 17.20 -4.22
CA PRO A 93 -4.70 16.89 -5.35
C PRO A 93 -5.39 17.17 -6.69
N PRO A 94 -4.66 17.58 -7.74
CA PRO A 94 -5.21 17.64 -9.09
C PRO A 94 -5.57 16.23 -9.55
N ARG A 95 -6.77 16.08 -10.12
CA ARG A 95 -7.26 14.80 -10.68
C ARG A 95 -6.29 14.34 -11.77
N LEU A 96 -5.74 13.13 -11.66
CA LEU A 96 -4.76 12.64 -12.61
C LEU A 96 -4.95 11.18 -13.01
N GLU A 97 -4.64 10.95 -14.28
CA GLU A 97 -4.64 9.68 -15.00
C GLU A 97 -3.35 8.90 -14.70
N PHE A 98 -3.47 7.58 -14.50
CA PHE A 98 -2.40 6.71 -14.02
C PHE A 98 -1.50 6.21 -15.19
N ALA A 99 -0.26 5.76 -14.91
CA ALA A 99 0.65 5.17 -15.92
C ALA A 99 1.49 3.96 -15.41
N THR A 100 1.95 3.12 -16.35
CA THR A 100 1.97 1.63 -16.35
C THR A 100 3.13 0.92 -15.63
N TRP A 101 4.14 1.68 -15.26
CA TRP A 101 5.44 1.21 -14.78
C TRP A 101 5.48 0.68 -13.33
N ARG A 102 4.39 0.86 -12.56
CA ARG A 102 4.33 0.77 -11.09
C ARG A 102 4.43 -0.65 -10.49
N TYR A 103 4.31 -1.69 -11.32
CA TYR A 103 4.09 -3.07 -10.84
C TYR A 103 5.20 -4.06 -11.20
N GLY A 104 6.16 -3.66 -12.04
CA GLY A 104 7.26 -4.51 -12.50
C GLY A 104 8.17 -5.04 -11.38
N GLU A 105 8.50 -4.22 -10.39
CA GLU A 105 9.40 -4.60 -9.29
C GLU A 105 8.70 -5.34 -8.13
N ARG A 106 7.46 -4.96 -7.79
CA ARG A 106 6.69 -5.61 -6.70
C ARG A 106 6.32 -7.05 -7.03
N LEU A 107 6.03 -7.37 -8.30
CA LEU A 107 5.73 -8.73 -8.74
C LEU A 107 6.98 -9.63 -8.80
N LYS A 108 8.17 -9.07 -9.08
CA LYS A 108 9.45 -9.79 -9.02
C LYS A 108 9.78 -10.24 -7.58
N ALA A 109 9.54 -9.40 -6.58
CA ALA A 109 9.76 -9.73 -5.17
C ALA A 109 8.85 -10.89 -4.70
N ARG A 110 7.55 -10.87 -5.03
CA ARG A 110 6.60 -11.98 -4.72
C ARG A 110 7.02 -13.29 -5.40
N ARG A 111 7.52 -13.23 -6.64
CA ARG A 111 8.06 -14.39 -7.36
C ARG A 111 9.29 -14.98 -6.65
N ARG A 112 10.17 -14.14 -6.10
CA ARG A 112 11.35 -14.55 -5.32
C ARG A 112 10.98 -15.23 -4.00
N GLU A 113 9.96 -14.73 -3.30
CA GLU A 113 9.41 -15.36 -2.08
C GLU A 113 8.75 -16.72 -2.37
N GLN A 114 7.97 -16.85 -3.45
CA GLN A 114 7.44 -18.15 -3.88
C GLN A 114 8.57 -19.15 -4.21
N LEU A 115 9.62 -18.69 -4.89
CA LEU A 115 10.81 -19.51 -5.20
C LEU A 115 11.49 -20.00 -3.91
N LYS A 116 11.55 -19.21 -2.84
CA LYS A 116 12.15 -19.64 -1.55
C LYS A 116 11.43 -20.82 -0.89
N PHE A 117 10.13 -21.03 -1.13
CA PHE A 117 9.40 -22.21 -0.63
C PHE A 117 9.44 -23.38 -1.62
N VAL A 118 9.40 -23.10 -2.93
CA VAL A 118 9.40 -24.13 -3.98
C VAL A 118 10.78 -24.77 -4.16
N VAL A 119 11.86 -23.99 -4.09
CA VAL A 119 13.25 -24.42 -4.27
C VAL A 119 13.72 -25.45 -3.21
N PRO A 120 13.58 -25.22 -1.89
CA PRO A 120 13.98 -26.22 -0.89
C PRO A 120 13.11 -27.49 -0.92
N LEU A 121 11.83 -27.37 -1.27
CA LEU A 121 10.94 -28.54 -1.45
C LEU A 121 11.37 -29.40 -2.65
N THR A 122 11.86 -28.78 -3.74
CA THR A 122 12.48 -29.50 -4.86
C THR A 122 13.85 -30.10 -4.53
N VAL A 123 14.64 -29.49 -3.65
CA VAL A 123 15.98 -30.00 -3.27
C VAL A 123 15.87 -31.15 -2.26
N ALA A 124 14.98 -31.07 -1.27
CA ALA A 124 14.82 -32.11 -0.24
C ALA A 124 14.33 -33.47 -0.78
N THR A 125 13.70 -33.49 -1.96
CA THR A 125 13.13 -34.69 -2.58
C THR A 125 13.99 -35.27 -3.71
N VAL A 126 14.93 -34.52 -4.28
CA VAL A 126 15.99 -35.12 -5.11
C VAL A 126 16.81 -36.11 -4.27
N GLY A 127 17.05 -35.81 -2.99
CA GLY A 127 17.68 -36.75 -2.05
C GLY A 127 16.83 -38.01 -1.78
N LEU A 128 15.51 -37.89 -1.74
CA LEU A 128 14.60 -39.04 -1.51
C LEU A 128 14.37 -39.88 -2.78
N ALA A 129 14.42 -39.27 -3.96
CA ALA A 129 14.23 -39.94 -5.25
C ALA A 129 15.39 -40.87 -5.63
N VAL A 130 16.59 -40.64 -5.07
CA VAL A 130 17.73 -41.57 -5.18
C VAL A 130 17.53 -42.80 -4.29
N ALA A 131 16.90 -42.66 -3.12
CA ALA A 131 16.74 -43.75 -2.15
C ALA A 131 15.61 -44.73 -2.49
N VAL A 132 14.55 -44.30 -3.19
CA VAL A 132 13.35 -45.15 -3.45
C VAL A 132 13.38 -45.87 -4.81
N ASN A 133 14.28 -45.51 -5.73
CA ASN A 133 14.25 -45.97 -7.14
C ASN A 133 15.15 -47.16 -7.49
N VAL A 134 15.55 -47.99 -6.54
CA VAL A 134 16.17 -49.29 -6.89
C VAL A 134 15.12 -50.41 -7.00
N ALA A 135 13.91 -50.24 -6.45
CA ALA A 135 12.98 -51.36 -6.29
C ALA A 135 11.80 -51.45 -7.29
N ALA A 136 11.40 -50.38 -7.98
CA ALA A 136 10.09 -50.34 -8.63
C ALA A 136 10.06 -49.97 -10.13
N GLY A 137 11.19 -49.97 -10.85
CA GLY A 137 11.21 -49.92 -12.33
C GLY A 137 10.45 -48.75 -13.00
N GLY A 138 10.10 -47.70 -12.25
CA GLY A 138 9.27 -46.59 -12.71
C GLY A 138 10.09 -45.31 -12.84
N SER A 139 10.34 -44.90 -14.09
CA SER A 139 11.10 -43.73 -14.53
C SER A 139 11.19 -42.54 -13.55
N VAL A 140 12.39 -42.32 -12.99
CA VAL A 140 12.80 -41.08 -12.29
C VAL A 140 12.36 -39.82 -13.07
N GLY A 141 12.41 -39.88 -14.41
CA GLY A 141 12.02 -38.79 -15.30
C GLY A 141 10.56 -38.34 -15.17
N VAL A 142 9.60 -39.25 -14.95
CA VAL A 142 8.17 -38.89 -14.80
C VAL A 142 7.91 -38.17 -13.47
N PHE A 143 8.59 -38.60 -12.40
CA PHE A 143 8.48 -37.95 -11.10
C PHE A 143 9.10 -36.55 -11.14
N VAL A 144 10.33 -36.43 -11.67
CA VAL A 144 11.03 -35.14 -11.85
C VAL A 144 10.26 -34.18 -12.77
N TRP A 145 9.63 -34.69 -13.84
CA TRP A 145 8.83 -33.86 -14.75
C TRP A 145 7.53 -33.34 -14.11
N ASN A 146 6.90 -34.11 -13.21
CA ASN A 146 5.66 -33.70 -12.52
C ASN A 146 5.90 -32.95 -11.21
N MET A 147 7.12 -32.98 -10.67
CA MET A 147 7.51 -32.34 -9.40
C MET A 147 7.13 -30.85 -9.28
N PRO A 148 7.35 -29.98 -10.29
CA PRO A 148 6.92 -28.58 -10.20
C PRO A 148 5.40 -28.43 -10.04
N ARG A 149 4.61 -29.34 -10.65
CA ARG A 149 3.15 -29.36 -10.51
C ARG A 149 2.74 -29.84 -9.12
N MET A 150 3.41 -30.85 -8.56
CA MET A 150 3.12 -31.35 -7.21
C MET A 150 3.49 -30.33 -6.12
N ALA A 151 4.67 -29.71 -6.21
CA ALA A 151 5.08 -28.63 -5.31
C ALA A 151 4.10 -27.46 -5.35
N GLN A 152 3.67 -27.07 -6.56
CA GLN A 152 2.67 -26.01 -6.72
C GLN A 152 1.29 -26.42 -6.17
N TRP A 153 0.87 -27.67 -6.32
CA TRP A 153 -0.36 -28.20 -5.73
C TRP A 153 -0.34 -28.17 -4.20
N MET A 154 0.75 -28.66 -3.57
CA MET A 154 0.91 -28.61 -2.12
C MET A 154 0.93 -27.17 -1.59
N TYR A 155 1.71 -26.28 -2.22
CA TYR A 155 1.77 -24.87 -1.81
C TYR A 155 0.40 -24.17 -1.90
N ARG A 156 -0.37 -24.42 -2.96
CA ARG A 156 -1.76 -23.93 -3.09
C ARG A 156 -2.67 -24.51 -2.01
N GLY A 157 -2.49 -25.78 -1.64
CA GLY A 157 -3.23 -26.41 -0.55
C GLY A 157 -2.96 -25.73 0.79
N ILE A 158 -1.68 -25.48 1.11
CA ILE A 158 -1.25 -24.80 2.33
C ILE A 158 -1.81 -23.36 2.36
N VAL A 159 -1.60 -22.58 1.31
CA VAL A 159 -2.05 -21.18 1.29
C VAL A 159 -3.58 -21.09 1.24
N GLY A 160 -4.24 -22.01 0.52
CA GLY A 160 -5.70 -22.05 0.43
C GLY A 160 -6.40 -22.33 1.75
N ARG A 161 -5.72 -23.01 2.70
CA ARG A 161 -6.22 -23.27 4.07
C ARG A 161 -5.92 -22.15 5.06
N ARG A 162 -5.11 -21.14 4.70
CA ARG A 162 -4.85 -20.00 5.59
C ARG A 162 -6.15 -19.27 5.90
N ALA A 163 -6.37 -19.01 7.18
CA ALA A 163 -7.51 -18.22 7.64
C ALA A 163 -7.43 -16.80 7.08
N VAL A 164 -8.58 -16.24 6.73
CA VAL A 164 -8.69 -14.82 6.40
C VAL A 164 -8.67 -14.05 7.71
N GLY A 165 -7.75 -13.09 7.84
CA GLY A 165 -7.58 -12.29 9.05
C GLY A 165 -8.66 -11.22 9.20
N LEU A 166 -9.88 -11.64 9.55
CA LEU A 166 -10.97 -10.76 9.97
C LEU A 166 -10.90 -10.55 11.48
N VAL A 167 -11.20 -9.32 11.94
CA VAL A 167 -11.22 -9.00 13.37
C VAL A 167 -12.29 -9.84 14.06
N GLU A 168 -13.48 -9.86 13.47
CA GLU A 168 -14.59 -10.70 13.91
C GLU A 168 -15.10 -11.54 12.71
N PRO A 169 -15.18 -12.87 12.85
CA PRO A 169 -15.72 -13.71 11.78
C PRO A 169 -17.23 -13.48 11.66
N PRO A 170 -17.75 -13.16 10.46
CA PRO A 170 -19.16 -12.87 10.29
C PRO A 170 -20.02 -14.13 10.49
N ILE A 171 -21.26 -13.95 10.90
CA ILE A 171 -22.24 -15.03 11.02
C ILE A 171 -23.03 -15.12 9.71
N CYS A 172 -23.23 -16.33 9.19
CA CYS A 172 -24.03 -16.53 8.00
C CYS A 172 -25.51 -16.21 8.29
N GLU A 173 -26.08 -15.22 7.57
CA GLU A 173 -27.47 -14.79 7.70
C GLU A 173 -28.47 -15.91 7.36
N ARG A 174 -28.08 -16.88 6.53
CA ARG A 174 -28.96 -17.98 6.11
C ARG A 174 -28.99 -19.19 7.03
N CYS A 175 -27.85 -19.57 7.61
CA CYS A 175 -27.73 -20.80 8.42
C CYS A 175 -27.20 -20.57 9.84
N GLY A 176 -26.97 -19.32 10.25
CA GLY A 176 -26.52 -18.95 11.60
C GLY A 176 -25.10 -19.42 11.96
N THR A 177 -24.35 -19.99 11.01
CA THR A 177 -23.01 -20.52 11.27
C THR A 177 -21.97 -19.41 11.25
N VAL A 178 -21.05 -19.40 12.23
CA VAL A 178 -19.87 -18.51 12.23
C VAL A 178 -18.97 -18.85 11.05
N MET A 179 -18.76 -17.89 10.16
CA MET A 179 -18.03 -18.08 8.90
C MET A 179 -16.52 -17.94 9.12
N ARG A 180 -15.87 -19.06 9.48
CA ARG A 180 -14.40 -19.14 9.48
C ARG A 180 -13.86 -19.25 8.06
N LEU A 181 -13.58 -18.10 7.47
CA LEU A 181 -13.13 -18.00 6.09
C LEU A 181 -11.67 -18.42 5.92
N GLN A 182 -11.41 -19.14 4.83
CA GLN A 182 -10.08 -19.48 4.37
C GLN A 182 -9.84 -18.82 3.03
N ALA A 183 -8.58 -18.62 2.65
CA ALA A 183 -8.23 -17.96 1.40
C ALA A 183 -8.89 -18.59 0.16
N ARG A 184 -9.08 -19.93 0.16
CA ARG A 184 -9.80 -20.63 -0.92
C ARG A 184 -11.29 -20.28 -1.03
N HIS A 185 -11.95 -19.94 0.09
CA HIS A 185 -13.37 -19.57 0.10
C HIS A 185 -13.58 -18.22 -0.60
N MET A 186 -12.57 -17.34 -0.62
CA MET A 186 -12.62 -16.07 -1.34
C MET A 186 -12.78 -16.23 -2.85
N ALA A 187 -12.46 -17.39 -3.41
CA ALA A 187 -12.70 -17.66 -4.82
C ALA A 187 -14.18 -17.47 -5.23
N HIS A 188 -15.10 -17.66 -4.29
CA HIS A 188 -16.55 -17.54 -4.49
C HIS A 188 -17.11 -16.19 -4.04
N ALA A 189 -16.30 -15.34 -3.39
CA ALA A 189 -16.73 -14.01 -2.99
C ALA A 189 -17.00 -13.13 -4.22
N ARG A 190 -17.95 -12.22 -4.10
CA ARG A 190 -18.37 -11.26 -5.13
C ARG A 190 -18.04 -9.85 -4.68
N VAL A 191 -17.44 -9.07 -5.56
CA VAL A 191 -17.26 -7.64 -5.34
C VAL A 191 -18.54 -6.94 -5.79
N VAL A 192 -19.15 -6.14 -4.92
CA VAL A 192 -20.40 -5.44 -5.18
C VAL A 192 -20.23 -3.95 -4.87
N PRO A 193 -21.00 -3.06 -5.51
CA PRO A 193 -20.96 -1.64 -5.18
C PRO A 193 -21.57 -1.43 -3.79
N ASP A 194 -20.97 -0.56 -2.99
CA ASP A 194 -21.54 -0.11 -1.72
C ASP A 194 -21.65 1.42 -1.71
N THR A 195 -22.73 1.94 -1.13
CA THR A 195 -23.02 3.38 -1.10
C THR A 195 -22.26 4.14 -0.02
N LYS A 196 -21.78 3.45 1.03
CA LYS A 196 -21.09 4.05 2.17
C LYS A 196 -19.57 3.93 2.06
N ALA A 197 -19.07 2.88 1.42
CA ALA A 197 -17.66 2.51 1.41
C ALA A 197 -17.06 2.31 0.02
N ASP A 198 -17.78 2.66 -1.06
CA ASP A 198 -17.45 2.45 -2.49
C ASP A 198 -17.25 0.97 -2.92
N LEU A 199 -17.05 0.06 -1.97
CA LEU A 199 -16.73 -1.36 -2.15
C LEU A 199 -17.41 -2.21 -1.06
N GLY A 200 -18.19 -3.18 -1.51
CA GLY A 200 -18.68 -4.28 -0.69
C GLY A 200 -18.14 -5.63 -1.16
N LEU A 201 -18.01 -6.57 -0.23
CA LEU A 201 -17.59 -7.95 -0.54
C LEU A 201 -18.63 -8.92 0.02
N VAL A 202 -19.42 -9.51 -0.88
CA VAL A 202 -20.38 -10.57 -0.53
C VAL A 202 -19.64 -11.89 -0.43
N LEU A 203 -19.81 -12.55 0.70
CA LEU A 203 -19.13 -13.79 1.06
C LEU A 203 -20.07 -14.98 0.92
N SER A 204 -19.60 -16.04 0.28
CA SER A 204 -20.30 -17.33 0.30
C SER A 204 -19.98 -18.09 1.59
N CYS A 205 -21.02 -18.61 2.24
CA CYS A 205 -20.91 -19.44 3.42
C CYS A 205 -20.19 -20.76 3.08
N PRO A 206 -19.10 -21.12 3.80
CA PRO A 206 -18.42 -22.40 3.59
C PRO A 206 -19.28 -23.63 3.89
N SER A 207 -20.29 -23.48 4.76
CA SER A 207 -21.13 -24.59 5.23
C SER A 207 -22.35 -24.85 4.35
N CYS A 208 -23.09 -23.80 3.98
CA CYS A 208 -24.34 -23.93 3.21
C CYS A 208 -24.23 -23.42 1.76
N HIS A 209 -23.07 -22.91 1.36
CA HIS A 209 -22.77 -22.38 0.02
C HIS A 209 -23.62 -21.21 -0.48
N ALA A 210 -24.57 -20.73 0.33
CA ALA A 210 -25.33 -19.52 0.05
C ALA A 210 -24.51 -18.25 0.28
N GLU A 211 -24.98 -17.12 -0.24
CA GLU A 211 -24.54 -15.81 0.22
C GLU A 211 -24.84 -15.71 1.72
N GLY A 212 -23.79 -15.42 2.50
CA GLY A 212 -23.82 -15.56 3.95
C GLY A 212 -23.61 -14.27 4.70
N ALA A 213 -22.77 -13.38 4.21
CA ALA A 213 -22.51 -12.09 4.84
C ALA A 213 -21.91 -11.12 3.82
N MET A 214 -22.04 -9.83 4.09
CA MET A 214 -21.40 -8.77 3.32
C MET A 214 -20.41 -8.02 4.20
N LEU A 215 -19.16 -7.93 3.76
CA LEU A 215 -18.18 -7.04 4.38
C LEU A 215 -18.20 -5.69 3.65
N ILE A 216 -17.93 -4.62 4.39
CA ILE A 216 -17.79 -3.26 3.85
C ILE A 216 -16.50 -2.61 4.35
N GLY A 217 -16.04 -1.59 3.63
CA GLY A 217 -14.92 -0.75 4.07
C GLY A 217 -13.60 -1.51 4.27
N PRO A 218 -12.83 -1.20 5.34
CA PRO A 218 -11.50 -1.76 5.54
C PRO A 218 -11.45 -3.29 5.62
N GLU A 219 -12.48 -3.92 6.19
CA GLU A 219 -12.54 -5.39 6.30
C GLU A 219 -12.75 -6.05 4.95
N ALA A 220 -13.65 -5.49 4.13
CA ALA A 220 -13.85 -5.94 2.75
C ALA A 220 -12.55 -5.85 1.95
N GLN A 221 -11.85 -4.72 2.08
CA GLN A 221 -10.58 -4.48 1.39
C GLN A 221 -9.50 -5.47 1.85
N ALA A 222 -9.35 -5.69 3.15
CA ALA A 222 -8.38 -6.64 3.69
C ALA A 222 -8.66 -8.09 3.25
N ALA A 223 -9.91 -8.52 3.31
CA ALA A 223 -10.33 -9.86 2.86
C ALA A 223 -10.11 -10.03 1.35
N LEU A 224 -10.47 -9.02 0.55
CA LEU A 224 -10.28 -9.01 -0.89
C LEU A 224 -8.80 -9.15 -1.26
N ARG A 225 -7.90 -8.40 -0.62
CA ARG A 225 -6.44 -8.51 -0.86
C ARG A 225 -5.91 -9.91 -0.59
N GLN A 226 -6.33 -10.54 0.51
CA GLN A 226 -5.93 -11.90 0.86
C GLN A 226 -6.46 -12.92 -0.15
N GLY A 227 -7.72 -12.78 -0.58
CA GLY A 227 -8.34 -13.61 -1.60
C GLY A 227 -7.67 -13.50 -2.97
N LEU A 228 -7.40 -12.28 -3.44
CA LEU A 228 -6.72 -12.02 -4.70
C LEU A 228 -5.29 -12.56 -4.71
N THR A 229 -4.56 -12.37 -3.60
CA THR A 229 -3.23 -12.96 -3.41
C THR A 229 -3.28 -14.48 -3.57
N TYR A 230 -4.22 -15.17 -2.92
CA TYR A 230 -4.38 -16.61 -3.09
C TYR A 230 -4.69 -17.00 -4.54
N LEU A 231 -5.61 -16.29 -5.19
CA LEU A 231 -5.99 -16.56 -6.58
C LEU A 231 -4.82 -16.35 -7.54
N ALA A 232 -3.95 -15.38 -7.29
CA ALA A 232 -2.72 -15.17 -8.04
C ALA A 232 -1.74 -16.37 -7.92
N LEU A 233 -1.65 -17.01 -6.74
CA LEU A 233 -0.83 -18.23 -6.54
C LEU A 233 -1.33 -19.44 -7.35
N THR A 234 -2.63 -19.48 -7.65
CA THR A 234 -3.24 -20.59 -8.39
C THR A 234 -2.90 -20.59 -9.88
N ARG A 235 -2.22 -19.57 -10.42
CA ARG A 235 -2.03 -19.35 -11.87
C ARG A 235 -0.55 -19.26 -12.29
N ARG A 236 -0.31 -19.36 -13.61
CA ARG A 236 1.02 -19.53 -14.26
C ARG A 236 1.66 -18.17 -14.63
N ARG A 237 3.00 -18.17 -14.65
CA ARG A 237 3.99 -17.07 -14.73
C ARG A 237 3.87 -15.93 -15.79
N ARG A 238 2.78 -15.74 -16.54
CA ARG A 238 2.78 -14.85 -17.73
C ARG A 238 1.98 -13.56 -17.68
N GLU A 239 1.15 -13.32 -16.67
CA GLU A 239 0.49 -12.01 -16.56
C GLU A 239 1.55 -10.93 -16.31
N ARG A 240 1.69 -10.03 -17.28
CA ARG A 240 2.63 -8.92 -17.16
C ARG A 240 1.98 -7.86 -16.30
N ALA A 241 2.72 -7.45 -15.29
CA ALA A 241 2.48 -6.27 -14.48
C ALA A 241 2.00 -5.07 -15.32
N GLU A 242 2.62 -4.90 -16.49
CA GLU A 242 2.35 -3.83 -17.44
C GLU A 242 0.94 -3.93 -18.05
N ASP A 243 0.48 -5.12 -18.40
CA ASP A 243 -0.84 -5.31 -19.02
C ASP A 243 -1.96 -5.00 -18.00
N ALA A 244 -1.79 -5.47 -16.76
CA ALA A 244 -2.71 -5.17 -15.68
C ALA A 244 -2.71 -3.67 -15.35
N ALA A 245 -1.56 -3.00 -15.42
CA ALA A 245 -1.47 -1.57 -15.17
C ALA A 245 -2.20 -0.77 -16.26
N ARG A 246 -2.04 -1.14 -17.53
CA ARG A 246 -2.81 -0.53 -18.64
C ARG A 246 -4.32 -0.67 -18.44
N LEU A 247 -4.79 -1.76 -17.82
CA LEU A 247 -6.22 -1.93 -17.50
C LEU A 247 -6.70 -0.98 -16.40
N VAL A 248 -5.89 -0.72 -15.38
CA VAL A 248 -6.21 0.29 -14.34
C VAL A 248 -6.32 1.68 -14.97
N GLU A 249 -5.42 1.99 -15.90
CA GLU A 249 -5.33 3.29 -16.57
C GLU A 249 -6.44 3.50 -17.56
N GLY A 250 -6.70 2.50 -18.40
CA GLY A 250 -7.82 2.54 -19.35
C GLY A 250 -9.18 2.64 -18.66
N ALA A 251 -9.28 2.21 -17.39
CA ALA A 251 -10.47 2.43 -16.57
C ALA A 251 -10.55 3.87 -15.98
N GLY A 252 -9.48 4.66 -16.08
CA GLY A 252 -9.37 6.00 -15.50
C GLY A 252 -9.00 5.99 -14.02
N GLY A 253 -8.29 4.96 -13.54
CA GLY A 253 -7.75 4.86 -12.19
C GLY A 253 -8.26 3.68 -11.36
N PRO A 254 -7.65 3.42 -10.19
CA PRO A 254 -7.95 2.28 -9.34
C PRO A 254 -9.39 2.34 -8.79
N GLU A 255 -9.90 3.51 -8.41
CA GLU A 255 -11.26 3.68 -7.91
C GLU A 255 -12.29 3.34 -9.00
N ARG A 256 -12.06 3.82 -10.22
CA ARG A 256 -12.94 3.54 -11.36
C ARG A 256 -12.89 2.07 -11.77
N LEU A 257 -11.71 1.45 -11.75
CA LEU A 257 -11.58 0.02 -12.02
C LEU A 257 -12.32 -0.82 -10.98
N ILE A 258 -12.15 -0.51 -9.68
CA ILE A 258 -12.85 -1.19 -8.59
C ILE A 258 -14.37 -1.06 -8.81
N ARG A 259 -14.86 0.13 -9.14
CA ARG A 259 -16.27 0.38 -9.43
C ARG A 259 -16.79 -0.37 -10.66
N ASP A 260 -16.02 -0.45 -11.76
CA ASP A 260 -16.38 -1.26 -12.94
C ASP A 260 -16.48 -2.75 -12.60
N VAL A 261 -15.52 -3.28 -11.82
CA VAL A 261 -15.55 -4.67 -11.37
C VAL A 261 -16.75 -4.94 -10.46
N ALA A 262 -16.99 -4.04 -9.50
CA ALA A 262 -18.09 -4.14 -8.55
C ALA A 262 -19.45 -4.21 -9.24
N ARG A 263 -19.68 -3.38 -10.28
CA ARG A 263 -20.93 -3.36 -11.06
C ARG A 263 -21.25 -4.65 -11.81
N ARG A 264 -20.23 -5.47 -12.10
CA ARG A 264 -20.43 -6.75 -12.80
C ARG A 264 -20.82 -7.88 -11.83
N GLU A 265 -20.62 -7.66 -10.54
CA GLU A 265 -20.90 -8.60 -9.45
C GLU A 265 -20.41 -10.03 -9.70
N LEU A 266 -19.27 -10.14 -10.37
CA LEU A 266 -18.65 -11.41 -10.70
C LEU A 266 -17.95 -11.99 -9.46
N THR A 267 -17.98 -13.31 -9.34
CA THR A 267 -17.16 -13.99 -8.34
C THR A 267 -15.68 -13.75 -8.64
N LEU A 268 -14.83 -13.67 -7.62
CA LEU A 268 -13.39 -13.44 -7.82
C LEU A 268 -12.76 -14.50 -8.74
N ARG A 269 -13.25 -15.75 -8.70
CA ARG A 269 -12.80 -16.82 -9.61
C ARG A 269 -13.18 -16.56 -11.08
N SER A 270 -14.32 -15.93 -11.33
CA SER A 270 -14.83 -15.67 -12.68
C SER A 270 -14.24 -14.43 -13.35
N ILE A 271 -13.62 -13.50 -12.60
CA ILE A 271 -12.93 -12.34 -13.17
C ILE A 271 -11.76 -12.81 -14.03
N ALA A 272 -11.65 -12.26 -15.25
CA ALA A 272 -10.54 -12.55 -16.16
C ALA A 272 -9.18 -12.34 -15.45
N PRO A 273 -8.17 -13.20 -15.67
CA PRO A 273 -6.93 -13.17 -14.89
C PRO A 273 -6.22 -11.80 -14.91
N GLU A 274 -6.12 -11.17 -16.08
CA GLU A 274 -5.49 -9.87 -16.27
C GLU A 274 -6.23 -8.77 -15.49
N ARG A 275 -7.58 -8.80 -15.52
CA ARG A 275 -8.44 -7.90 -14.73
C ARG A 275 -8.35 -8.17 -13.23
N ARG A 276 -8.09 -9.41 -12.82
CA ARG A 276 -7.94 -9.77 -11.42
C ARG A 276 -6.62 -9.25 -10.86
N LEU A 277 -5.54 -9.33 -11.62
CA LEU A 277 -4.28 -8.69 -11.27
C LEU A 277 -4.43 -7.16 -11.23
N ALA A 278 -5.15 -6.57 -12.20
CA ALA A 278 -5.45 -5.14 -12.19
C ALA A 278 -6.27 -4.73 -10.94
N LEU A 279 -7.25 -5.56 -10.55
CA LEU A 279 -8.02 -5.36 -9.32
C LEU A 279 -7.14 -5.49 -8.07
N GLU A 280 -6.27 -6.50 -7.99
CA GLU A 280 -5.32 -6.65 -6.88
C GLU A 280 -4.46 -5.40 -6.73
N MET A 281 -3.96 -4.91 -7.85
CA MET A 281 -3.15 -3.71 -7.93
C MET A 281 -3.91 -2.46 -7.48
N ALA A 282 -5.15 -2.27 -7.94
CA ALA A 282 -5.99 -1.16 -7.53
C ALA A 282 -6.33 -1.20 -6.03
N VAL A 283 -6.65 -2.38 -5.49
CA VAL A 283 -7.01 -2.55 -4.07
C VAL A 283 -5.79 -2.37 -3.16
N ASP A 284 -4.62 -2.87 -3.57
CA ASP A 284 -3.34 -2.63 -2.86
C ASP A 284 -3.00 -1.13 -2.84
N GLU A 285 -3.28 -0.43 -3.93
CA GLU A 285 -3.01 0.99 -4.08
C GLU A 285 -3.89 1.86 -3.17
N GLN A 286 -5.20 1.59 -3.15
CA GLN A 286 -6.14 2.24 -2.22
C GLN A 286 -5.70 2.06 -0.76
N ALA A 287 -5.23 0.85 -0.41
CA ALA A 287 -4.78 0.57 0.95
C ALA A 287 -3.49 1.33 1.31
N GLU A 288 -2.61 1.55 0.32
CA GLU A 288 -1.38 2.33 0.49
C GLU A 288 -1.71 3.81 0.80
N VAL A 289 -2.66 4.42 0.07
CA VAL A 289 -3.03 5.82 0.34
C VAL A 289 -3.77 5.97 1.64
N ALA A 290 -4.73 5.09 1.94
CA ALA A 290 -5.44 5.13 3.20
C ALA A 290 -4.48 5.03 4.41
N ALA A 291 -3.38 4.29 4.27
CA ALA A 291 -2.34 4.24 5.28
C ALA A 291 -1.54 5.55 5.38
N LEU A 292 -1.20 6.17 4.24
CA LEU A 292 -0.54 7.47 4.20
C LEU A 292 -1.40 8.58 4.82
N GLU A 293 -2.70 8.60 4.55
CA GLU A 293 -3.63 9.55 5.17
C GLU A 293 -3.69 9.42 6.68
N ARG A 294 -3.74 8.18 7.20
CA ARG A 294 -3.73 7.96 8.65
C ARG A 294 -2.45 8.48 9.28
N GLN A 295 -1.31 8.22 8.64
CA GLN A 295 -0.02 8.73 9.11
C GLN A 295 0.07 10.26 9.02
N TRP A 296 -0.48 10.85 7.95
CA TRP A 296 -0.57 12.31 7.83
C TRP A 296 -1.36 12.91 9.00
N ARG A 297 -2.56 12.39 9.31
CA ARG A 297 -3.36 12.88 10.44
C ARG A 297 -2.60 12.83 11.77
N GLU A 298 -1.92 11.73 12.04
CA GLU A 298 -1.11 11.57 13.25
C GLU A 298 0.10 12.52 13.26
N ALA A 299 0.75 12.71 12.11
CA ALA A 299 1.87 13.65 11.99
C ALA A 299 1.41 15.12 12.17
N GLU A 300 0.22 15.43 11.68
CA GLU A 300 -0.38 16.76 11.77
C GLU A 300 -0.72 17.12 13.22
N GLU A 301 -1.27 16.17 13.98
CA GLU A 301 -1.53 16.30 15.42
C GLU A 301 -0.23 16.58 16.19
N ILE A 302 0.84 15.83 15.90
CA ILE A 302 2.17 16.03 16.52
C ILE A 302 2.74 17.41 16.17
N ALA A 303 2.59 17.85 14.91
CA ALA A 303 3.06 19.14 14.47
C ALA A 303 2.25 20.29 15.08
N GLU A 304 0.94 20.15 15.27
CA GLU A 304 0.12 21.11 16.01
C GLU A 304 0.54 21.22 17.48
N ILE A 305 0.89 20.11 18.13
CA ILE A 305 1.47 20.13 19.49
C ILE A 305 2.81 20.88 19.50
N ALA A 306 3.69 20.64 18.52
CA ALA A 306 4.99 21.31 18.42
C ALA A 306 4.84 22.82 18.19
N ASP A 307 3.91 23.22 17.31
CA ASP A 307 3.59 24.63 17.05
C ASP A 307 2.97 25.28 18.31
N GLY A 308 2.10 24.56 19.02
CA GLY A 308 1.55 24.99 20.30
C GLY A 308 2.62 25.23 21.36
N LEU A 309 3.57 24.30 21.52
CA LEU A 309 4.69 24.46 22.45
C LEU A 309 5.58 25.66 22.10
N LEU A 310 5.81 25.93 20.81
CA LEU A 310 6.54 27.11 20.34
C LEU A 310 5.78 28.42 20.61
N SER A 311 4.43 28.39 20.58
CA SER A 311 3.58 29.55 20.93
C SER A 311 3.48 29.82 22.44
N THR A 312 3.76 28.82 23.29
CA THR A 312 3.65 28.95 24.76
C THR A 312 4.92 29.46 25.47
N THR A 313 5.99 29.79 24.75
CA THR A 313 7.10 30.50 25.42
C THR A 313 6.61 31.92 25.71
N ALA A 314 6.16 32.14 26.94
CA ALA A 314 5.69 33.44 27.43
C ALA A 314 6.72 34.58 27.17
N GLU A 315 8.00 34.22 27.01
CA GLU A 315 9.09 35.10 26.60
C GLU A 315 8.94 35.63 25.16
N LEU A 316 8.49 34.80 24.21
CA LEU A 316 8.30 35.16 22.81
C LEU A 316 7.05 36.03 22.61
N GLU A 317 5.96 35.72 23.32
CA GLU A 317 4.77 36.59 23.36
C GLU A 317 5.07 37.94 24.03
N ALA A 318 5.84 37.94 25.11
CA ALA A 318 6.29 39.15 25.78
C ALA A 318 7.21 39.99 24.88
N GLU A 319 8.12 39.37 24.13
CA GLU A 319 9.03 40.07 23.24
C GLU A 319 8.32 40.59 21.96
N LEU A 320 7.37 39.83 21.42
CA LEU A 320 6.48 40.30 20.34
C LEU A 320 5.60 41.48 20.80
N ARG A 321 5.14 41.46 22.04
CA ARG A 321 4.38 42.57 22.64
C ARG A 321 5.26 43.80 22.82
N ARG A 322 6.49 43.64 23.33
CA ARG A 322 7.48 44.72 23.43
C ARG A 322 7.86 45.33 22.09
N LEU A 323 8.04 44.53 21.04
CA LEU A 323 8.37 45.01 19.70
C LEU A 323 7.20 45.73 19.03
N LYS A 324 5.95 45.31 19.29
CA LYS A 324 4.75 46.04 18.85
C LYS A 324 4.56 47.36 19.59
N GLU A 325 4.94 47.43 20.86
CA GLU A 325 4.95 48.67 21.66
C GLU A 325 6.06 49.63 21.22
N ARG A 326 7.14 49.12 20.60
CA ARG A 326 8.26 49.89 20.05
C ARG A 326 8.02 50.40 18.62
N GLY A 327 6.81 50.85 18.32
CA GLY A 327 6.42 51.38 16.99
C GLY A 327 7.44 52.32 16.32
N PRO A 328 7.35 52.53 14.99
CA PRO A 328 8.44 52.86 14.06
C PRO A 328 9.12 54.24 14.18
N ASP A 329 9.09 54.92 15.32
CA ASP A 329 9.61 56.30 15.50
C ASP A 329 10.87 56.42 16.38
N GLY A 330 11.67 55.36 16.52
CA GLY A 330 12.88 55.36 17.37
C GLY A 330 14.18 55.85 16.72
N GLY A 331 14.14 56.51 15.56
CA GLY A 331 15.33 56.85 14.77
C GLY A 331 15.72 58.32 14.82
N GLN A 332 16.45 58.76 15.84
CA GLN A 332 17.33 59.94 15.70
C GLN A 332 18.52 59.85 16.69
N PRO A 333 19.78 59.84 16.21
CA PRO A 333 20.95 59.86 17.09
C PRO A 333 21.27 61.31 17.51
N PRO A 334 21.62 61.60 18.78
CA PRO A 334 22.11 62.91 19.15
C PRO A 334 23.60 63.06 18.76
N SER A 335 23.92 64.27 18.31
CA SER A 335 25.23 64.75 17.84
C SER A 335 26.24 65.00 18.96
#